data_AF-A0A967H1S9-F1
#
_entry.id   AF-A0A967H1S9-F1
#
_cell.length_a   1.000
_cell.length_b   1.000
_cell.length_c   1.000
_cell.angle_alpha   90.00
_cell.angle_beta   90.00
_cell.angle_gamma   90.00
#
_symmetry.space_group_name_H-M   'P 1'
#
loop_
_entity.id
_entity.type
_entity.pdbx_description
1 polymer ?
#
loop_
_entity_poly.entity_id
_entity_poly.type
_entity_poly.pdbx_seq_one_letter_code
_entity_poly.pdbx_strand_id
1 'polypeptide(L)'
;MACHTVNMPFRALKLGYPDRIECELSSRDFGETFPLSTRVRFDFPAREGWGPLKFWWYDGNPGSAFKPLRPYTDITKNLVEKQGKLPVSCCVIKGTEGEIYSPDDYGAQFFVMRKGEKVFTNGANHEAAKNVPKTIPRSPGHVKEWFDMMKDGTPAYSNFEIAAYLNEVILLGCIAQSIGEGRPIEWDGPNMKSKDNPEASKLVKRDYREGWEPKV
;
A
#
# COMPACT_ATOMS: atom_id res chain seq x y z
N MET A 1 0.13 0.75 -9.32
CA MET A 1 1.29 0.18 -8.60
C MET A 1 0.95 -0.16 -7.16
N ALA A 2 0.65 0.82 -6.31
CA ALA A 2 0.39 0.59 -4.88
C ALA A 2 -0.56 -0.57 -4.56
N CYS A 3 -1.72 -0.68 -5.23
CA CYS A 3 -2.64 -1.80 -4.98
C CYS A 3 -2.02 -3.18 -5.23
N HIS A 4 -1.11 -3.32 -6.19
CA HIS A 4 -0.35 -4.56 -6.36
C HIS A 4 0.63 -4.75 -5.19
N THR A 5 1.50 -3.75 -4.97
CA THR A 5 2.60 -3.80 -4.00
C THR A 5 2.13 -4.07 -2.56
N VAL A 6 0.97 -3.52 -2.18
CA VAL A 6 0.50 -3.54 -0.78
C VAL A 6 -0.66 -4.48 -0.50
N ASN A 7 -1.25 -5.16 -1.50
CA ASN A 7 -2.40 -6.05 -1.28
C ASN A 7 -2.11 -7.13 -0.21
N MET A 8 -0.94 -7.77 -0.27
CA MET A 8 -0.58 -8.81 0.69
C MET A 8 -0.40 -8.26 2.13
N PRO A 9 0.41 -7.20 2.35
CA PRO A 9 0.47 -6.53 3.66
C PRO A 9 -0.90 -6.04 4.15
N PHE A 10 -1.70 -5.44 3.28
CA PHE A 10 -3.01 -4.89 3.62
C PHE A 10 -3.93 -5.96 4.22
N ARG A 11 -3.99 -7.13 3.58
CA ARG A 11 -4.72 -8.30 4.11
C ARG A 11 -4.11 -8.85 5.37
N ALA A 12 -2.80 -9.12 5.36
CA ALA A 12 -2.11 -9.80 6.46
C ALA A 12 -2.19 -8.99 7.77
N LEU A 13 -2.16 -7.66 7.65
CA LEU A 13 -2.24 -6.73 8.77
C LEU A 13 -3.67 -6.31 9.06
N LYS A 14 -4.69 -6.87 8.39
CA LYS A 14 -6.11 -6.50 8.55
C LYS A 14 -6.32 -4.98 8.44
N LEU A 15 -5.69 -4.32 7.47
CA LEU A 15 -5.82 -2.87 7.32
C LEU A 15 -7.24 -2.49 6.93
N GLY A 16 -7.71 -1.39 7.53
CA GLY A 16 -9.00 -0.77 7.28
C GLY A 16 -8.84 0.58 6.58
N TYR A 17 -9.69 1.54 6.92
CA TYR A 17 -9.49 2.93 6.55
C TYR A 17 -8.44 3.58 7.47
N PRO A 18 -7.59 4.48 6.93
CA PRO A 18 -6.75 5.33 7.75
C PRO A 18 -7.59 6.42 8.42
N ASP A 19 -7.11 6.91 9.58
CA ASP A 19 -7.69 8.09 10.24
C ASP A 19 -7.11 9.38 9.69
N ARG A 20 -5.89 9.31 9.13
CA ARG A 20 -5.17 10.47 8.61
C ARG A 20 -4.32 10.11 7.40
N ILE A 21 -4.30 10.99 6.41
CA ILE A 21 -3.48 10.87 5.21
C ILE A 21 -2.79 12.21 4.97
N GLU A 22 -1.55 12.18 4.51
CA GLU A 22 -0.73 13.37 4.32
C GLU A 22 0.25 13.18 3.16
N CYS A 23 0.26 14.10 2.20
CA CYS A 23 1.39 14.25 1.29
C CYS A 23 2.48 15.00 2.05
N GLU A 24 3.47 14.27 2.55
CA GLU A 24 4.52 14.87 3.40
C GLU A 24 5.54 15.65 2.57
N LEU A 25 5.87 15.17 1.37
CA LEU A 25 6.80 15.80 0.43
C LEU A 25 6.40 15.49 -1.02
N SER A 26 6.61 16.45 -1.91
CA SER A 26 6.38 16.36 -3.35
C SER A 26 7.50 17.08 -4.12
N SER A 27 7.92 16.53 -5.27
CA SER A 27 8.97 17.14 -6.10
C SER A 27 8.60 18.54 -6.62
N ARG A 28 7.35 18.68 -7.06
CA ARG A 28 6.73 19.90 -7.60
C ARG A 28 5.25 19.58 -7.82
N ASP A 29 4.39 20.52 -7.45
CA ASP A 29 2.98 20.45 -7.79
C ASP A 29 2.77 20.87 -9.26
N PHE A 30 2.07 20.04 -10.02
CA PHE A 30 1.66 20.33 -11.37
C PHE A 30 0.13 20.38 -11.37
N GLY A 31 -0.47 21.53 -11.63
CA GLY A 31 -1.94 21.69 -11.51
C GLY A 31 -2.79 20.76 -12.38
N GLU A 32 -2.18 20.09 -13.37
CA GLU A 32 -2.85 19.15 -14.29
C GLU A 32 -2.32 17.70 -14.18
N THR A 33 -1.19 17.47 -13.50
CA THR A 33 -0.52 16.16 -13.48
C THR A 33 0.00 15.81 -12.09
N PHE A 34 0.24 14.53 -11.83
CA PHE A 34 0.86 14.13 -10.57
C PHE A 34 2.36 14.51 -10.51
N PRO A 35 2.93 14.70 -9.31
CA PRO A 35 4.35 14.97 -9.12
C PRO A 35 5.25 13.85 -9.68
N LEU A 36 6.50 14.19 -9.97
CA LEU A 36 7.51 13.20 -10.41
C LEU A 36 7.93 12.25 -9.28
N SER A 37 7.78 12.68 -8.03
CA SER A 37 8.07 11.89 -6.85
C SER A 37 7.37 12.47 -5.63
N THR A 38 6.83 11.60 -4.80
CA THR A 38 6.09 11.93 -3.59
C THR A 38 6.48 11.02 -2.43
N ARG A 39 6.24 11.52 -1.21
CA ARG A 39 6.15 10.72 0.01
C ARG A 39 4.78 10.96 0.62
N VAL A 40 3.93 9.94 0.62
CA VAL A 40 2.59 10.00 1.20
C VAL A 40 2.53 9.11 2.43
N ARG A 41 2.07 9.63 3.56
CA ARG A 41 1.85 8.88 4.80
C ARG A 41 0.36 8.61 5.01
N PHE A 42 0.06 7.40 5.46
CA PHE A 42 -1.24 6.97 5.96
C PHE A 42 -1.06 6.52 7.40
N ASP A 43 -1.90 7.04 8.29
CA ASP A 43 -1.95 6.64 9.69
C ASP A 43 -3.20 5.78 9.90
N PHE A 44 -3.00 4.48 10.08
CA PHE A 44 -4.07 3.53 10.39
C PHE A 44 -4.25 3.40 11.90
N PRO A 45 -5.51 3.41 12.39
CA PRO A 45 -5.79 3.22 13.80
C PRO A 45 -5.38 1.84 14.31
N ALA A 46 -5.37 1.72 15.64
CA ALA A 46 -5.41 0.43 16.29
C ALA A 46 -6.68 -0.33 15.86
N ARG A 47 -6.55 -1.65 15.73
CA ARG A 47 -7.61 -2.53 15.22
C ARG A 47 -7.48 -3.89 15.88
N GLU A 48 -8.36 -4.82 15.54
CA GLU A 48 -8.49 -6.12 16.20
C GLU A 48 -7.15 -6.87 16.36
N GLY A 49 -6.58 -6.83 17.58
CA GLY A 49 -5.30 -7.47 17.92
C GLY A 49 -4.04 -6.77 17.40
N TRP A 50 -4.17 -5.58 16.78
CA TRP A 50 -3.06 -4.83 16.19
C TRP A 50 -3.02 -3.39 16.69
N GLY A 51 -1.82 -2.91 17.01
CA GLY A 51 -1.58 -1.49 17.28
C GLY A 51 -1.77 -0.60 16.04
N PRO A 52 -1.69 0.73 16.23
CA PRO A 52 -1.73 1.67 15.11
C PRO A 52 -0.55 1.41 14.17
N LEU A 53 -0.75 1.69 12.88
CA LEU A 53 0.25 1.42 11.85
C LEU A 53 0.44 2.65 10.97
N LYS A 54 1.70 3.02 10.77
CA LYS A 54 2.08 4.03 9.78
C LYS A 54 2.51 3.34 8.50
N PHE A 55 1.95 3.78 7.38
CA PHE A 55 2.29 3.31 6.05
C PHE A 55 2.78 4.50 5.24
N TRP A 56 3.91 4.34 4.56
CA TRP A 56 4.44 5.33 3.64
C TRP A 56 4.49 4.76 2.24
N TRP A 57 3.96 5.52 1.29
CA TRP A 57 4.14 5.31 -0.13
C TRP A 57 5.19 6.27 -0.67
N TYR A 58 6.12 5.73 -1.45
CA TYR A 58 7.14 6.50 -2.16
C TYR A 58 7.08 6.14 -3.64
N ASP A 59 7.10 7.14 -4.50
CA ASP A 59 7.18 6.95 -5.95
C ASP A 59 8.24 7.86 -6.59
N GLY A 60 8.51 7.57 -7.86
CA GLY A 60 9.47 8.30 -8.70
C GLY A 60 10.46 7.38 -9.39
N ASN A 61 10.86 7.77 -10.61
CA ASN A 61 11.73 6.95 -11.44
C ASN A 61 13.20 7.07 -10.99
N PRO A 62 13.83 5.99 -10.49
CA PRO A 62 15.21 6.01 -10.03
C PRO A 62 16.24 6.22 -11.15
N GLY A 63 15.86 6.01 -12.41
CA GLY A 63 16.70 6.22 -13.59
C GLY A 63 16.48 7.57 -14.28
N SER A 64 15.62 8.44 -13.74
CA SER A 64 15.44 9.79 -14.29
C SER A 64 16.57 10.73 -13.87
N ALA A 65 16.75 11.84 -14.59
CA ALA A 65 17.69 12.90 -14.19
C ALA A 65 17.28 13.57 -12.86
N PHE A 66 16.01 13.46 -12.48
CA PHE A 66 15.51 13.89 -11.19
C PHE A 66 15.83 12.84 -10.13
N LYS A 67 16.37 13.26 -8.97
CA LYS A 67 16.64 12.36 -7.85
C LYS A 67 15.35 12.17 -7.04
N PRO A 68 14.69 10.99 -7.10
CA PRO A 68 13.43 10.80 -6.40
C PRO A 68 13.60 10.77 -4.88
N LEU A 69 12.51 11.08 -4.18
CA LEU A 69 12.39 10.86 -2.74
C LEU A 69 12.63 9.38 -2.46
N ARG A 70 13.31 9.11 -1.34
CA ARG A 70 13.62 7.76 -0.89
C ARG A 70 13.04 7.50 0.50
N PRO A 71 12.75 6.24 0.83
CA PRO A 71 12.38 5.86 2.18
C PRO A 71 13.36 6.36 3.23
N TYR A 72 12.86 6.56 4.45
CA TYR A 72 13.71 6.91 5.57
C TYR A 72 14.79 5.84 5.77
N THR A 73 16.01 6.30 6.04
CA THR A 73 17.19 5.43 6.09
C THR A 73 17.08 4.41 7.21
N ASP A 74 16.46 4.73 8.34
CA ASP A 74 16.25 3.79 9.44
C ASP A 74 15.33 2.62 9.05
N ILE A 75 14.39 2.82 8.12
CA ILE A 75 13.50 1.77 7.61
C ILE A 75 14.25 0.87 6.63
N THR A 76 15.12 1.43 5.79
CA THR A 76 15.78 0.68 4.72
C THR A 76 17.23 0.30 5.00
N LYS A 77 17.78 0.66 6.17
CA LYS A 77 19.20 0.48 6.49
C LYS A 77 19.65 -0.95 6.26
N ASN A 78 18.97 -1.91 6.88
CA ASN A 78 19.32 -3.32 6.77
C ASN A 78 19.16 -3.81 5.34
N LEU A 79 18.10 -3.40 4.64
CA LEU A 79 17.89 -3.78 3.25
C LEU A 79 19.04 -3.30 2.35
N VAL A 80 19.44 -2.04 2.46
CA VAL A 80 20.54 -1.48 1.66
C VAL A 80 21.89 -2.08 2.05
N GLU A 81 22.19 -2.23 3.35
CA GLU A 81 23.45 -2.82 3.81
C GLU A 81 23.62 -4.28 3.36
N LYS A 82 22.52 -5.03 3.22
CA LYS A 82 22.58 -6.46 2.90
C LYS A 82 22.35 -6.77 1.42
N GLN A 83 21.55 -5.97 0.72
CA GLN A 83 21.27 -6.15 -0.72
C GLN A 83 22.06 -5.18 -1.62
N GLY A 84 22.85 -4.28 -1.04
CA GLY A 84 23.69 -3.30 -1.73
C GLY A 84 22.91 -2.08 -2.28
N LYS A 85 21.64 -2.26 -2.66
CA LYS A 85 20.76 -1.18 -3.10
C LYS A 85 19.28 -1.52 -2.86
N LEU A 86 18.43 -0.50 -2.87
CA LEU A 86 16.99 -0.70 -2.95
C LEU A 86 16.59 -1.26 -4.33
N PRO A 87 15.70 -2.26 -4.38
CA PRO A 87 15.03 -2.64 -5.63
C PRO A 87 14.28 -1.45 -6.26
N VAL A 88 13.96 -1.56 -7.55
CA VAL A 88 13.19 -0.52 -8.28
C VAL A 88 11.79 -0.36 -7.69
N SER A 89 11.15 -1.49 -7.34
CA SER A 89 9.95 -1.52 -6.51
C SER A 89 10.15 -2.51 -5.37
N CYS A 90 9.65 -2.19 -4.19
CA CYS A 90 9.65 -3.10 -3.06
C CYS A 90 8.57 -2.72 -2.04
N CYS A 91 8.22 -3.70 -1.21
CA CYS A 91 7.46 -3.47 0.01
C CYS A 91 8.32 -3.87 1.21
N VAL A 92 8.43 -3.02 2.23
CA VAL A 92 9.15 -3.31 3.47
C VAL A 92 8.18 -3.20 4.65
N ILE A 93 8.10 -4.25 5.45
CA ILE A 93 7.36 -4.29 6.71
C ILE A 93 8.38 -4.38 7.83
N LYS A 94 8.40 -3.37 8.71
CA LYS A 94 9.27 -3.31 9.87
C LYS A 94 8.47 -3.61 11.13
N GLY A 95 8.81 -4.70 11.80
CA GLY A 95 8.24 -5.10 13.08
C GLY A 95 9.25 -4.96 14.21
N THR A 96 8.80 -5.22 15.45
CA THR A 96 9.67 -5.20 16.64
C THR A 96 10.67 -6.36 16.68
N GLU A 97 10.29 -7.50 16.07
CA GLU A 97 11.07 -8.74 16.10
C GLU A 97 11.78 -9.06 14.76
N GLY A 98 11.75 -8.13 13.81
CA GLY A 98 12.38 -8.31 12.52
C GLY A 98 11.71 -7.54 11.39
N GLU A 99 12.21 -7.78 10.19
CA GLU A 99 11.81 -7.14 8.96
C GLU A 99 11.40 -8.18 7.92
N ILE A 100 10.38 -7.85 7.15
CA ILE A 100 9.98 -8.60 5.96
C ILE A 100 10.06 -7.65 4.79
N TYR A 101 10.61 -8.09 3.66
CA TYR A 101 10.49 -7.33 2.43
C TYR A 101 10.19 -8.21 1.22
N SER A 102 9.50 -7.62 0.24
CA SER A 102 9.32 -8.19 -1.09
C SER A 102 10.01 -7.28 -2.12
N PRO A 103 10.82 -7.83 -3.05
CA PRO A 103 11.59 -7.05 -4.04
C PRO A 103 10.78 -6.69 -5.29
N ASP A 104 9.47 -6.85 -5.28
CA ASP A 104 8.59 -6.58 -6.42
C ASP A 104 7.20 -6.11 -5.97
N ASP A 105 6.31 -5.89 -6.94
CA ASP A 105 4.95 -5.42 -6.74
C ASP A 105 3.94 -6.55 -6.52
N TYR A 106 4.33 -7.81 -6.63
CA TYR A 106 3.39 -8.94 -6.64
C TYR A 106 3.45 -9.77 -5.37
N GLY A 107 4.49 -9.60 -4.55
CA GLY A 107 4.67 -10.41 -3.35
C GLY A 107 4.97 -11.88 -3.67
N ALA A 108 5.39 -12.18 -4.91
CA ALA A 108 5.67 -13.55 -5.35
C ALA A 108 6.88 -14.15 -4.62
N GLN A 109 7.81 -13.28 -4.23
CA GLN A 109 8.90 -13.60 -3.31
C GLN A 109 8.89 -12.63 -2.14
N PHE A 110 9.23 -13.14 -0.97
CA PHE A 110 9.48 -12.32 0.21
C PHE A 110 10.68 -12.88 0.97
N PHE A 111 11.32 -12.02 1.73
CA PHE A 111 12.49 -12.33 2.53
C PHE A 111 12.24 -11.86 3.96
N VAL A 112 12.76 -12.63 4.90
CA VAL A 112 12.61 -12.41 6.33
C VAL A 112 13.99 -12.21 6.94
N MET A 113 14.09 -11.28 7.87
CA MET A 113 15.26 -11.11 8.74
C MET A 113 14.76 -10.84 10.16
N ARG A 114 14.96 -11.80 11.06
CA ARG A 114 14.61 -11.66 12.49
C ARG A 114 15.66 -10.84 13.21
N LYS A 115 15.28 -10.30 14.37
CA LYS A 115 16.20 -9.58 15.25
C LYS A 115 17.44 -10.45 15.57
N GLY A 116 18.63 -9.90 15.33
CA GLY A 116 19.92 -10.58 15.54
C GLY A 116 20.43 -11.34 14.31
N GLU A 117 19.62 -11.54 13.28
CA GLU A 117 20.09 -12.10 12.02
C GLU A 117 20.86 -11.06 11.20
N LYS A 118 21.79 -11.54 10.37
CA LYS A 118 22.67 -10.69 9.56
C LYS A 118 22.32 -10.66 8.08
N VAL A 119 21.39 -11.50 7.64
CA VAL A 119 21.03 -11.66 6.24
C VAL A 119 19.53 -11.83 6.10
N PHE A 120 18.98 -11.30 5.03
CA PHE A 120 17.63 -11.60 4.61
C PHE A 120 17.59 -12.98 3.96
N THR A 121 16.78 -13.87 4.53
CA THR A 121 16.60 -15.23 4.00
C THR A 121 15.27 -15.31 3.27
N ASN A 122 15.24 -15.97 2.11
CA ASN A 122 14.01 -16.19 1.37
C ASN A 122 12.97 -16.87 2.28
N GLY A 123 11.74 -16.37 2.29
CA GLY A 123 10.66 -16.83 3.16
C GLY A 123 10.32 -18.31 2.99
N ALA A 124 10.55 -18.90 1.81
CA ALA A 124 10.37 -20.34 1.62
C ALA A 124 11.37 -21.19 2.43
N ASN A 125 12.52 -20.60 2.78
CA ASN A 125 13.64 -21.29 3.43
C ASN A 125 13.82 -20.89 4.90
N HIS A 126 13.22 -19.80 5.35
CA HIS A 126 13.39 -19.27 6.70
C HIS A 126 12.51 -19.99 7.73
N GLU A 127 13.09 -20.40 8.87
CA GLU A 127 12.39 -21.15 9.94
C GLU A 127 11.14 -20.43 10.48
N ALA A 128 11.22 -19.12 10.75
CA ALA A 128 10.09 -18.30 11.16
C ALA A 128 8.88 -18.38 10.20
N ALA A 129 9.10 -18.57 8.89
CA ALA A 129 8.04 -18.71 7.90
C ALA A 129 7.54 -20.15 7.75
N LYS A 130 8.43 -21.16 7.90
CA LYS A 130 8.04 -22.59 7.89
C LYS A 130 7.05 -22.93 8.99
N ASN A 131 7.16 -22.26 10.14
CA ASN A 131 6.29 -22.46 11.29
C ASN A 131 4.92 -21.79 11.16
N VAL A 132 4.67 -21.00 10.10
CA VAL A 132 3.37 -20.35 9.90
C VAL A 132 2.36 -21.38 9.38
N PRO A 133 1.23 -21.59 10.09
CA PRO A 133 0.19 -22.50 9.63
C PRO A 133 -0.36 -22.09 8.27
N LYS A 134 -0.57 -23.07 7.38
CA LYS A 134 -1.18 -22.85 6.06
C LYS A 134 -2.70 -22.70 6.21
N THR A 135 -3.16 -21.50 6.52
CA THR A 135 -4.59 -21.20 6.75
C THR A 135 -5.31 -20.67 5.52
N ILE A 136 -4.57 -20.18 4.52
CA ILE A 136 -5.12 -19.60 3.28
C ILE A 136 -4.88 -20.58 2.11
N PRO A 137 -5.91 -20.91 1.32
CA PRO A 137 -5.78 -21.71 0.10
C PRO A 137 -4.70 -21.15 -0.82
N ARG A 138 -3.93 -22.03 -1.46
CA ARG A 138 -2.98 -21.60 -2.49
C ARG A 138 -3.77 -21.28 -3.76
N SER A 139 -3.49 -20.13 -4.35
CA SER A 139 -4.12 -19.75 -5.61
C SER A 139 -3.73 -20.76 -6.71
N PRO A 140 -4.70 -21.31 -7.46
CA PRO A 140 -4.42 -22.08 -8.67
C PRO A 140 -4.06 -21.17 -9.87
N GLY A 141 -4.00 -19.85 -9.66
CA GLY A 141 -3.81 -18.82 -10.67
C GLY A 141 -5.11 -18.07 -10.98
N HIS A 142 -5.02 -16.76 -11.22
CA HIS A 142 -6.20 -15.88 -11.35
C HIS A 142 -7.18 -16.27 -12.47
N VAL A 143 -6.68 -16.85 -13.56
CA VAL A 143 -7.55 -17.35 -14.65
C VAL A 143 -8.40 -18.53 -14.19
N LYS A 144 -7.81 -19.43 -13.40
CA LYS A 144 -8.51 -20.59 -12.85
C LYS A 144 -9.50 -20.17 -11.76
N GLU A 145 -9.12 -19.24 -10.88
CA GLU A 145 -10.03 -18.63 -9.90
C GLU A 145 -11.25 -17.99 -10.58
N TRP A 146 -11.06 -17.27 -11.68
CA TRP A 146 -12.16 -16.66 -12.44
C TRP A 146 -13.10 -17.71 -13.05
N PHE A 147 -12.55 -18.79 -13.62
CA PHE A 147 -13.36 -19.88 -14.15
C PHE A 147 -14.15 -20.60 -13.05
N ASP A 148 -13.53 -20.88 -11.91
CA ASP A 148 -14.18 -21.55 -10.78
C ASP A 148 -15.32 -20.68 -10.21
N MET A 149 -15.08 -19.38 -10.05
CA MET A 149 -16.12 -18.43 -9.68
C MET A 149 -17.33 -18.48 -10.62
N MET A 150 -17.12 -18.51 -11.94
CA MET A 150 -18.23 -18.60 -12.90
C MET A 150 -18.92 -19.96 -12.88
N LYS A 151 -18.18 -21.04 -12.63
CA LYS A 151 -18.68 -22.41 -12.72
C LYS A 151 -19.45 -22.83 -11.48
N ASP A 152 -18.93 -22.56 -10.29
CA ASP A 152 -19.47 -23.09 -9.02
C ASP A 152 -19.68 -22.02 -7.93
N GLY A 153 -19.37 -20.75 -8.22
CA GLY A 153 -19.57 -19.65 -7.29
C GLY A 153 -18.46 -19.50 -6.24
N THR A 154 -17.37 -20.27 -6.32
CA THR A 154 -16.21 -20.09 -5.42
C THR A 154 -15.63 -18.68 -5.60
N PRO A 155 -15.62 -17.83 -4.56
CA PRO A 155 -15.09 -16.48 -4.71
C PRO A 155 -13.61 -16.48 -5.10
N ALA A 156 -13.27 -15.68 -6.12
CA ALA A 156 -11.87 -15.46 -6.47
C ALA A 156 -11.12 -14.79 -5.32
N TYR A 157 -9.82 -15.07 -5.16
CA TYR A 157 -9.03 -14.48 -4.09
C TYR A 157 -8.99 -12.95 -4.19
N SER A 158 -8.89 -12.42 -5.41
CA SER A 158 -8.91 -10.98 -5.73
C SER A 158 -10.30 -10.50 -6.15
N ASN A 159 -11.30 -10.65 -5.28
CA ASN A 159 -12.68 -10.21 -5.51
C ASN A 159 -12.88 -8.69 -5.27
N PHE A 160 -14.12 -8.19 -5.42
CA PHE A 160 -14.42 -6.77 -5.22
C PHE A 160 -14.42 -6.31 -3.76
N GLU A 161 -14.67 -7.20 -2.79
CA GLU A 161 -14.68 -6.84 -1.36
C GLU A 161 -13.33 -6.28 -0.91
N ILE A 162 -12.25 -6.86 -1.44
CA ILE A 162 -10.89 -6.35 -1.20
C ILE A 162 -10.44 -5.34 -2.27
N ALA A 163 -10.72 -5.57 -3.55
CA ALA A 163 -10.21 -4.71 -4.61
C ALA A 163 -10.79 -3.30 -4.54
N ALA A 164 -12.10 -3.17 -4.31
CA ALA A 164 -12.74 -1.86 -4.17
C ALA A 164 -12.22 -1.13 -2.93
N TYR A 165 -12.16 -1.85 -1.81
CA TYR A 165 -11.74 -1.29 -0.53
C TYR A 165 -10.28 -0.81 -0.51
N LEU A 166 -9.36 -1.64 -1.00
CA LEU A 166 -7.95 -1.26 -1.11
C LEU A 166 -7.77 -0.08 -2.08
N ASN A 167 -8.49 -0.09 -3.19
CA ASN A 167 -8.42 1.00 -4.17
C ASN A 167 -8.91 2.33 -3.56
N GLU A 168 -10.02 2.30 -2.83
CA GLU A 168 -10.53 3.47 -2.14
C GLU A 168 -9.50 4.06 -1.17
N VAL A 169 -8.87 3.21 -0.34
CA VAL A 169 -7.83 3.66 0.61
C VAL A 169 -6.62 4.25 -0.10
N ILE A 170 -6.10 3.59 -1.13
CA ILE A 170 -4.90 4.05 -1.84
C ILE A 170 -5.16 5.36 -2.60
N LEU A 171 -6.36 5.56 -3.14
CA LEU A 171 -6.74 6.81 -3.82
C LEU A 171 -6.75 8.03 -2.89
N LEU A 172 -6.88 7.84 -1.57
CA LEU A 172 -6.69 8.93 -0.61
C LEU A 172 -5.28 9.54 -0.70
N GLY A 173 -4.28 8.76 -1.14
CA GLY A 173 -2.95 9.29 -1.41
C GLY A 173 -2.93 10.25 -2.59
N CYS A 174 -3.71 9.99 -3.64
CA CYS A 174 -3.89 10.92 -4.75
C CYS A 174 -4.60 12.20 -4.28
N ILE A 175 -5.64 12.07 -3.44
CA ILE A 175 -6.31 13.23 -2.84
C ILE A 175 -5.32 14.06 -2.01
N ALA A 176 -4.50 13.43 -1.17
CA ALA A 176 -3.50 14.13 -0.38
C ALA A 176 -2.47 14.87 -1.26
N GLN A 177 -2.06 14.28 -2.38
CA GLN A 177 -1.20 14.95 -3.36
C GLN A 177 -1.88 16.16 -3.99
N SER A 178 -3.16 16.06 -4.37
CA SER A 178 -3.93 17.16 -4.96
C SER A 178 -4.20 18.30 -3.99
N ILE A 179 -4.35 18.00 -2.69
CA ILE A 179 -4.51 19.02 -1.64
C ILE A 179 -3.20 19.77 -1.39
N GLY A 180 -2.08 19.09 -1.58
CA GLY A 180 -0.74 19.67 -1.55
C GLY A 180 0.11 19.20 -0.37
N GLU A 181 1.40 19.49 -0.48
CA GLU A 181 2.41 19.13 0.50
C GLU A 181 2.14 19.75 1.88
N GLY A 182 2.34 18.97 2.95
CA GLY A 182 2.27 19.44 4.34
C GLY A 182 0.85 19.75 4.84
N ARG A 183 -0.18 19.31 4.10
CA ARG A 183 -1.59 19.49 4.44
C ARG A 183 -2.23 18.15 4.82
N PRO A 184 -2.15 17.74 6.10
CA PRO A 184 -2.80 16.51 6.54
C PRO A 184 -4.33 16.59 6.42
N ILE A 185 -4.95 15.42 6.25
CA ILE A 185 -6.39 15.26 6.10
C ILE A 185 -6.85 14.23 7.15
N GLU A 186 -7.72 14.63 8.07
CA GLU A 186 -8.46 13.69 8.91
C GLU A 186 -9.60 13.05 8.11
N TRP A 187 -9.70 11.73 8.16
CA TRP A 187 -10.57 10.96 7.30
C TRP A 187 -11.64 10.19 8.07
N ASP A 188 -12.85 10.20 7.52
CA ASP A 188 -13.99 9.39 7.92
C ASP A 188 -14.27 8.38 6.81
N GLY A 189 -13.58 7.24 6.89
CA GLY A 189 -13.65 6.15 5.92
C GLY A 189 -15.08 5.68 5.62
N PRO A 190 -15.85 5.25 6.63
CA PRO A 190 -17.22 4.78 6.42
C PRO A 190 -18.14 5.78 5.70
N ASN A 191 -17.91 7.08 5.85
CA ASN A 191 -18.69 8.13 5.19
C ASN A 191 -18.00 8.75 3.97
N MET A 192 -16.82 8.24 3.57
CA MET A 192 -16.00 8.72 2.46
C MET A 192 -15.81 10.24 2.43
N LYS A 193 -15.48 10.84 3.57
CA LYS A 193 -15.32 12.30 3.69
C LYS A 193 -14.18 12.68 4.61
N SER A 194 -13.60 13.85 4.36
CA SER A 194 -12.70 14.46 5.33
C SER A 194 -13.49 15.10 6.47
N LYS A 195 -12.94 15.01 7.69
CA LYS A 195 -13.50 15.61 8.92
C LYS A 195 -13.12 17.09 9.06
N ASP A 196 -11.97 17.48 8.51
CA ASP A 196 -11.32 18.78 8.75
C ASP A 196 -10.98 19.55 7.46
N ASN A 197 -11.11 18.93 6.28
CA ASN A 197 -10.73 19.51 5.01
C ASN A 197 -11.84 19.37 3.94
N PRO A 198 -12.74 20.37 3.81
CA PRO A 198 -13.82 20.35 2.81
C PRO A 198 -13.33 20.32 1.36
N GLU A 199 -12.12 20.81 1.07
CA GLU A 199 -11.51 20.74 -0.26
C GLU A 199 -11.23 19.28 -0.63
N ALA A 200 -10.70 18.48 0.30
CA ALA A 200 -10.46 17.05 0.10
C ALA A 200 -11.76 16.29 -0.17
N SER A 201 -12.83 16.60 0.57
CA SER A 201 -14.15 15.98 0.39
C SER A 201 -14.73 16.21 -1.01
N LYS A 202 -14.41 17.34 -1.68
CA LYS A 202 -14.84 17.62 -3.06
C LYS A 202 -14.13 16.76 -4.10
N LEU A 203 -12.95 16.23 -3.79
CA LEU A 203 -12.16 15.41 -4.72
C LEU A 203 -12.59 13.93 -4.74
N VAL A 204 -13.43 13.51 -3.80
CA VAL A 204 -13.89 12.12 -3.64
C VAL A 204 -14.85 11.71 -4.74
N LYS A 205 -15.72 12.64 -5.15
CA LYS A 205 -16.74 12.41 -6.16
C LYS A 205 -16.57 13.42 -7.28
N ARG A 206 -16.82 12.95 -8.50
CA ARG A 206 -16.86 13.81 -9.67
C ARG A 206 -18.22 14.46 -9.78
N ASP A 207 -18.25 15.78 -10.02
CA ASP A 207 -19.43 16.45 -10.53
C ASP A 207 -19.60 16.07 -12.00
N TYR A 208 -20.64 15.27 -12.28
CA TYR A 208 -20.98 14.88 -13.64
C TYR A 208 -21.74 16.01 -14.32
N ARG A 209 -21.54 16.14 -15.63
CA ARG A 209 -22.36 17.02 -16.45
C ARG A 209 -23.79 16.47 -16.45
N GLU A 210 -24.77 17.37 -16.40
CA GLU A 210 -26.20 17.01 -16.47
C GLU A 210 -26.47 16.01 -17.60
N GLY A 211 -27.10 14.88 -17.25
CA GLY A 211 -27.45 13.78 -18.16
C GLY A 211 -26.35 12.72 -18.35
N TRP A 212 -25.19 12.88 -17.71
CA TRP A 212 -24.05 11.95 -17.74
C TRP A 212 -23.75 11.34 -16.37
N GLU A 213 -24.66 11.48 -15.41
CA GLU A 213 -24.55 10.86 -14.10
C GLU A 213 -24.57 9.33 -14.24
N PRO A 214 -23.73 8.60 -13.48
CA PRO A 214 -23.81 7.14 -13.44
C PRO A 214 -25.18 6.68 -12.95
N LYS A 215 -25.76 5.71 -13.63
CA LYS A 215 -26.96 5.00 -13.16
C LYS A 215 -26.52 3.92 -12.17
N VAL A 216 -26.25 4.30 -10.93
CA VAL A 216 -25.88 3.38 -9.84
C VAL A 216 -27.10 3.03 -9.01
#